data_AF-A0A7Y1STR3-F1
#
_entry.id   AF-A0A7Y1STR3-F1
#
_cell.length_a   1.000
_cell.length_b   1.000
_cell.length_c   1.000
_cell.angle_alpha   90.00
_cell.angle_beta   90.00
_cell.angle_gamma   90.00
#
_symmetry.space_group_name_H-M   'P 1'
#
loop_
_entity.id
_entity.type
_entity.pdbx_description
1 polymer ?
#
loop_
_entity_poly.entity_id
_entity_poly.type
_entity_poly.pdbx_seq_one_letter_code
_entity_poly.pdbx_strand_id
1 'polypeptide(L)'
;MAIPVTDNDLYVLPGTLALGVAPGNGTISLTADGAFLYSPSPDYAGTDTFTYSAAGPDGVVRSASVAITVLPVNDAPVVRGAVMEIPEDGSFYVDLTSLVTDADGDDLDLAWVTNGAHGTTEDRGNSRVHYRPDADFFGDDSFTFEWCDPSGACAVGTIEITVVLVNDVLLAAPAGPDAELAIWFAPDTTAVATPTLVAGVVARVLDSAAIPAAALAVAMAGSLMLGVDSSVVGVIERVTGRQVPLGRSAPGRHRA
;
A
#
# COMPACT_ATOMS: atom_id res chain seq x y z
N MET A 1 -42.03 1.84 -1.92
CA MET A 1 -43.20 1.90 -2.82
C MET A 1 -44.45 1.43 -2.09
N ALA A 2 -45.56 2.17 -2.17
CA ALA A 2 -46.85 1.73 -1.61
C ALA A 2 -47.60 0.85 -2.61
N ILE A 3 -48.18 -0.26 -2.14
CA ILE A 3 -48.87 -1.27 -2.93
C ILE A 3 -50.28 -1.43 -2.37
N PRO A 4 -51.30 -0.81 -3.00
CA PRO A 4 -52.68 -0.93 -2.57
C PRO A 4 -53.27 -2.25 -3.09
N VAL A 5 -53.26 -3.29 -2.25
CA VAL A 5 -53.80 -4.60 -2.64
C VAL A 5 -55.34 -4.63 -2.64
N THR A 6 -55.96 -3.77 -1.83
CA THR A 6 -57.42 -3.67 -1.70
C THR A 6 -58.12 -3.20 -2.96
N ASP A 7 -57.40 -2.52 -3.87
CA ASP A 7 -57.97 -1.98 -5.11
C ASP A 7 -58.32 -3.09 -6.11
N ASN A 8 -57.64 -4.24 -5.99
CA ASN A 8 -57.84 -5.41 -6.85
C ASN A 8 -58.61 -6.55 -6.16
N ASP A 9 -58.85 -6.45 -4.86
CA ASP A 9 -59.53 -7.48 -4.07
C ASP A 9 -60.99 -7.10 -3.79
N LEU A 10 -61.92 -7.87 -4.34
CA LEU A 10 -63.34 -7.72 -4.03
C LEU A 10 -63.62 -8.17 -2.59
N TYR A 11 -64.14 -7.24 -1.79
CA TYR A 11 -64.68 -7.47 -0.44
C TYR A 11 -63.65 -7.87 0.63
N VAL A 12 -62.59 -7.09 0.80
CA VAL A 12 -61.69 -7.20 1.97
C VAL A 12 -62.36 -6.59 3.21
N LEU A 13 -62.41 -7.34 4.32
CA LEU A 13 -62.81 -6.77 5.61
C LEU A 13 -61.72 -5.83 6.14
N PRO A 14 -62.06 -4.58 6.53
CA PRO A 14 -61.08 -3.64 7.08
C PRO A 14 -60.31 -4.22 8.27
N GLY A 15 -58.99 -4.00 8.29
CA GLY A 15 -58.11 -4.45 9.37
C GLY A 15 -57.78 -5.95 9.38
N THR A 16 -58.16 -6.69 8.34
CA THR A 16 -57.87 -8.14 8.24
C THR A 16 -56.67 -8.49 7.38
N LEU A 17 -56.03 -7.47 6.76
CA LEU A 17 -54.79 -7.66 6.03
C LEU A 17 -53.66 -8.09 6.96
N ALA A 18 -52.98 -9.15 6.58
CA ALA A 18 -51.81 -9.63 7.26
C ALA A 18 -50.75 -10.07 6.25
N LEU A 19 -49.49 -9.71 6.51
CA LEU A 19 -48.35 -10.23 5.78
C LEU A 19 -48.27 -11.75 5.98
N GLY A 20 -48.12 -12.51 4.90
CA GLY A 20 -47.85 -13.93 4.92
C GLY A 20 -46.34 -14.17 4.91
N VAL A 21 -45.81 -14.53 3.74
CA VAL A 21 -44.37 -14.72 3.52
C VAL A 21 -43.77 -13.39 3.08
N ALA A 22 -42.73 -12.96 3.80
CA ALA A 22 -41.96 -11.77 3.47
C ALA A 22 -41.14 -11.96 2.17
N PRO A 23 -40.82 -10.86 1.48
CA PRO A 23 -39.92 -10.91 0.34
C PRO A 23 -38.51 -11.38 0.72
N GLY A 24 -37.76 -11.85 -0.27
CA GLY A 24 -36.38 -12.30 -0.09
C GLY A 24 -35.37 -11.16 -0.15
N ASN A 25 -35.68 -10.08 -0.90
CA ASN A 25 -34.74 -8.99 -1.21
C ASN A 25 -35.34 -7.61 -0.85
N GLY A 26 -36.10 -7.57 0.23
CA GLY A 26 -36.66 -6.34 0.75
C GLY A 26 -37.45 -6.56 2.03
N THR A 27 -38.13 -5.51 2.45
CA THR A 27 -39.00 -5.53 3.63
C THR A 27 -40.39 -5.01 3.26
N ILE A 28 -41.40 -5.52 3.97
CA ILE A 28 -42.79 -5.08 3.85
C ILE A 28 -43.26 -4.58 5.21
N SER A 29 -43.92 -3.42 5.22
CA SER A 29 -44.73 -2.96 6.36
C SER A 29 -46.17 -2.71 5.91
N LEU A 30 -47.14 -2.96 6.79
CA LEU A 30 -48.55 -2.66 6.52
C LEU A 30 -48.89 -1.29 7.10
N THR A 31 -49.44 -0.41 6.27
CA THR A 31 -49.88 0.92 6.68
C THR A 31 -51.29 0.89 7.26
N ALA A 32 -51.65 1.90 8.06
CA ALA A 32 -52.99 2.02 8.64
C ALA A 32 -54.10 2.11 7.59
N ASP A 33 -53.78 2.65 6.41
CA ASP A 33 -54.71 2.79 5.28
C ASP A 33 -54.89 1.50 4.46
N GLY A 34 -54.24 0.39 4.86
CA GLY A 34 -54.39 -0.91 4.21
C GLY A 34 -53.48 -1.15 3.00
N ALA A 35 -52.50 -0.27 2.75
CA ALA A 35 -51.47 -0.50 1.73
C ALA A 35 -50.23 -1.18 2.33
N PHE A 36 -49.58 -2.04 1.56
CA PHE A 36 -48.25 -2.55 1.90
C PHE A 36 -47.17 -1.61 1.39
N LEU A 37 -46.23 -1.23 2.25
CA LEU A 37 -45.04 -0.46 1.88
C LEU A 37 -43.86 -1.41 1.69
N TYR A 38 -43.38 -1.52 0.45
CA TYR A 38 -42.18 -2.26 0.10
C TYR A 38 -40.95 -1.35 0.10
N SER A 39 -39.87 -1.81 0.73
CA SER A 39 -38.53 -1.23 0.64
C SER A 39 -37.56 -2.31 0.17
N PRO A 40 -36.98 -2.21 -1.04
CA PRO A 40 -35.97 -3.17 -1.48
C PRO A 40 -34.73 -3.11 -0.59
N SER A 41 -33.97 -4.19 -0.54
CA SER A 41 -32.61 -4.17 0.00
C SER A 41 -31.75 -3.18 -0.81
N PRO A 42 -30.73 -2.55 -0.19
CA PRO A 42 -29.76 -1.76 -0.94
C PRO A 42 -29.17 -2.56 -2.11
N ASP A 43 -28.93 -1.87 -3.22
CA ASP A 43 -28.25 -2.37 -4.41
C ASP A 43 -28.90 -3.61 -5.06
N TYR A 44 -30.19 -3.84 -4.77
CA TYR A 44 -30.95 -4.94 -5.34
C TYR A 44 -31.74 -4.49 -6.57
N ALA A 45 -31.47 -5.14 -7.70
CA ALA A 45 -32.30 -5.10 -8.89
C ALA A 45 -32.84 -6.50 -9.21
N GLY A 46 -34.13 -6.59 -9.56
CA GLY A 46 -34.74 -7.87 -9.93
C GLY A 46 -36.18 -8.06 -9.46
N THR A 47 -36.66 -9.30 -9.58
CA THR A 47 -38.01 -9.66 -9.17
C THR A 47 -38.04 -10.18 -7.74
N ASP A 48 -38.91 -9.61 -6.93
CA ASP A 48 -39.18 -10.03 -5.56
C ASP A 48 -40.66 -10.39 -5.40
N THR A 49 -40.98 -11.19 -4.39
CA THR A 49 -42.35 -11.67 -4.18
C THR A 49 -42.68 -11.74 -2.71
N PHE A 50 -43.87 -11.31 -2.34
CA PHE A 50 -44.41 -11.54 -1.01
C PHE A 50 -45.84 -12.07 -1.09
N THR A 51 -46.30 -12.73 -0.04
CA THR A 51 -47.71 -13.14 0.07
C THR A 51 -48.40 -12.38 1.17
N TYR A 52 -49.71 -12.16 1.02
CA TYR A 52 -50.55 -11.60 2.06
C TYR A 52 -51.83 -12.42 2.19
N SER A 53 -52.54 -12.19 3.28
CA SER A 53 -53.86 -12.76 3.51
C SER A 53 -54.85 -11.68 3.95
N ALA A 54 -56.12 -11.92 3.67
CA ALA A 54 -57.23 -11.05 4.03
C ALA A 54 -58.48 -11.89 4.30
N ALA A 55 -59.37 -11.43 5.18
CA ALA A 55 -60.67 -12.07 5.41
C ALA A 55 -61.76 -11.42 4.56
N GLY A 56 -62.60 -12.25 3.94
CA GLY A 56 -63.83 -11.80 3.29
C GLY A 56 -64.99 -11.61 4.29
N PRO A 57 -66.15 -11.10 3.85
CA PRO A 57 -67.32 -10.88 4.71
C PRO A 57 -67.90 -12.18 5.29
N ASP A 58 -67.57 -13.31 4.66
CA ASP A 58 -67.88 -14.68 5.11
C ASP A 58 -66.95 -15.15 6.24
N GLY A 59 -65.96 -14.34 6.65
CA GLY A 59 -64.95 -14.68 7.63
C GLY A 59 -63.87 -15.63 7.11
N VAL A 60 -63.91 -16.00 5.83
CA VAL A 60 -62.92 -16.91 5.23
C VAL A 60 -61.67 -16.11 4.86
N VAL A 61 -60.54 -16.54 5.42
CA VAL A 61 -59.23 -15.99 5.10
C VAL A 61 -58.72 -16.60 3.78
N ARG A 62 -58.27 -15.73 2.88
CA ARG A 62 -57.70 -16.11 1.58
C ARG A 62 -56.31 -15.49 1.47
N SER A 63 -55.42 -16.16 0.75
CA SER A 63 -54.06 -15.69 0.51
C SER A 63 -53.84 -15.36 -0.96
N ALA A 64 -53.04 -14.34 -1.22
CA ALA A 64 -52.62 -13.94 -2.56
C ALA A 64 -51.12 -13.62 -2.58
N SER A 65 -50.54 -13.62 -3.77
CA SER A 65 -49.13 -13.31 -4.01
C SER A 65 -49.02 -12.01 -4.79
N VAL A 66 -48.04 -11.19 -4.43
CA VAL A 66 -47.66 -9.97 -5.13
C VAL A 66 -46.25 -10.15 -5.66
N ALA A 67 -46.08 -9.93 -6.96
CA ALA A 67 -44.78 -9.83 -7.60
C ALA A 67 -44.39 -8.36 -7.76
N ILE A 68 -43.14 -8.05 -7.45
CA ILE A 68 -42.55 -6.72 -7.52
C ILE A 68 -41.35 -6.81 -8.46
N THR A 69 -41.22 -5.88 -9.38
CA THR A 69 -40.00 -5.73 -10.19
C THR A 69 -39.31 -4.46 -9.74
N VAL A 70 -38.11 -4.61 -9.15
CA VAL A 70 -37.21 -3.51 -8.84
C VAL A 70 -36.36 -3.25 -10.07
N LEU A 71 -36.47 -2.03 -10.60
CA LEU A 71 -35.70 -1.62 -11.77
C LEU A 71 -34.26 -1.33 -11.35
N PRO A 72 -33.27 -1.71 -12.18
CA PRO A 72 -31.88 -1.35 -11.92
C PRO A 72 -31.71 0.16 -11.98
N VAL A 73 -30.85 0.68 -11.12
CA VAL A 73 -30.33 2.04 -11.13
C VAL A 73 -28.83 1.90 -11.00
N ASN A 74 -28.08 2.55 -11.88
CA ASN A 74 -26.63 2.43 -11.88
C ASN A 74 -26.03 2.86 -10.54
N ASP A 75 -25.31 1.96 -9.90
CA ASP A 75 -24.45 2.19 -8.76
C ASP A 75 -23.02 2.47 -9.27
N ALA A 76 -22.35 3.44 -8.66
CA ALA A 76 -20.98 3.75 -9.08
C ALA A 76 -19.99 2.72 -8.49
N PRO A 77 -18.83 2.50 -9.14
CA PRO A 77 -17.81 1.62 -8.61
C PRO A 77 -17.37 2.03 -7.20
N VAL A 78 -17.12 1.04 -6.36
CA VAL A 78 -16.51 1.23 -5.04
C VAL A 78 -15.05 0.82 -5.11
N VAL A 79 -14.16 1.82 -5.07
CA VAL A 79 -12.70 1.61 -5.08
C VAL A 79 -12.13 1.74 -3.68
N ARG A 80 -11.26 0.80 -3.30
CA ARG A 80 -10.57 0.76 -2.01
C ARG A 80 -9.09 1.07 -2.18
N GLY A 81 -8.50 1.72 -1.19
CA GLY A 81 -7.05 1.87 -1.09
C GLY A 81 -6.36 0.66 -0.47
N ALA A 82 -5.03 0.70 -0.44
CA ALA A 82 -4.19 -0.24 0.30
C ALA A 82 -2.95 0.47 0.85
N VAL A 83 -2.31 -0.14 1.85
CA VAL A 83 -1.06 0.33 2.45
C VAL A 83 0.02 -0.70 2.21
N MET A 84 1.19 -0.26 1.78
CA MET A 84 2.35 -1.08 1.46
C MET A 84 3.58 -0.60 2.21
N GLU A 85 4.43 -1.54 2.63
CA GLU A 85 5.74 -1.23 3.19
C GLU A 85 6.79 -2.02 2.40
N ILE A 86 7.81 -1.34 1.89
CA ILE A 86 8.90 -1.95 1.11
C ILE A 86 10.26 -1.39 1.55
N PRO A 87 11.35 -2.15 1.43
CA PRO A 87 12.69 -1.58 1.58
C PRO A 87 12.96 -0.55 0.47
N GLU A 88 13.79 0.44 0.77
CA GLU A 88 14.42 1.28 -0.25
C GLU A 88 15.15 0.41 -1.28
N ASP A 89 15.15 0.87 -2.53
CA ASP A 89 15.55 0.11 -3.73
C ASP A 89 14.75 -1.19 -4.01
N GLY A 90 13.71 -1.45 -3.22
CA GLY A 90 12.75 -2.51 -3.45
C GLY A 90 11.77 -2.20 -4.60
N SER A 91 10.83 -3.11 -4.83
CA SER A 91 9.66 -2.86 -5.67
C SER A 91 8.56 -3.86 -5.36
N PHE A 92 7.32 -3.54 -5.72
CA PHE A 92 6.20 -4.46 -5.56
C PHE A 92 5.23 -4.39 -6.74
N TYR A 93 4.43 -5.46 -6.86
CA TYR A 93 3.29 -5.49 -7.78
C TYR A 93 2.00 -5.46 -6.97
N VAL A 94 1.00 -4.73 -7.46
CA VAL A 94 -0.36 -4.74 -6.92
C VAL A 94 -1.34 -5.00 -8.04
N ASP A 95 -2.31 -5.87 -7.76
CA ASP A 95 -3.44 -6.14 -8.65
C ASP A 95 -4.62 -5.25 -8.25
N LEU A 96 -4.89 -4.22 -9.04
CA LEU A 96 -5.93 -3.25 -8.75
C LEU A 96 -7.35 -3.81 -8.94
N THR A 97 -7.51 -4.92 -9.66
CA THR A 97 -8.84 -5.56 -9.84
C THR A 97 -9.42 -6.06 -8.51
N SER A 98 -8.54 -6.43 -7.57
CA SER A 98 -8.94 -6.88 -6.22
C SER A 98 -9.40 -5.74 -5.31
N LEU A 99 -9.21 -4.50 -5.72
CA LEU A 99 -9.49 -3.29 -4.95
C LEU A 99 -10.73 -2.55 -5.43
N VAL A 100 -11.46 -3.09 -6.40
CA VAL A 100 -12.67 -2.49 -6.93
C VAL A 100 -13.82 -3.50 -6.96
N THR A 101 -15.02 -3.02 -6.65
CA THR A 101 -16.26 -3.79 -6.78
C THR A 101 -17.36 -2.87 -7.30
N ASP A 102 -18.33 -3.45 -8.00
CA ASP A 102 -19.52 -2.76 -8.45
C ASP A 102 -20.76 -3.59 -8.12
N ALA A 103 -21.83 -2.93 -7.67
CA ALA A 103 -23.00 -3.62 -7.17
C ALA A 103 -23.92 -4.13 -8.29
N ASP A 104 -23.89 -3.49 -9.47
CA ASP A 104 -24.59 -3.93 -10.67
C ASP A 104 -23.88 -5.12 -11.34
N GLY A 105 -22.62 -5.38 -10.97
CA GLY A 105 -21.80 -6.45 -11.53
C GLY A 105 -21.22 -6.09 -12.89
N ASP A 106 -21.02 -4.79 -13.12
CA ASP A 106 -20.46 -4.26 -14.37
C ASP A 106 -18.99 -4.67 -14.58
N ASP A 107 -18.60 -4.77 -15.85
CA ASP A 107 -17.20 -4.88 -16.24
C ASP A 107 -16.57 -3.49 -16.17
N LEU A 108 -15.59 -3.33 -15.29
CA LEU A 108 -15.02 -2.03 -14.96
C LEU A 108 -13.73 -1.78 -15.73
N ASP A 109 -13.50 -0.52 -16.10
CA ASP A 109 -12.28 -0.10 -16.79
C ASP A 109 -11.36 0.69 -15.86
N LEU A 110 -10.07 0.32 -15.83
CA LEU A 110 -9.03 1.12 -15.18
C LEU A 110 -8.74 2.34 -16.07
N ALA A 111 -9.24 3.51 -15.66
CA ALA A 111 -9.17 4.72 -16.46
C ALA A 111 -7.75 5.29 -16.50
N TRP A 112 -7.08 5.36 -15.34
CA TRP A 112 -5.70 5.83 -15.23
C TRP A 112 -5.05 5.42 -13.91
N VAL A 113 -3.72 5.52 -13.89
CA VAL A 113 -2.86 5.38 -12.71
C VAL A 113 -1.86 6.54 -12.71
N THR A 114 -1.68 7.21 -11.58
CA THR A 114 -0.66 8.25 -11.41
C THR A 114 0.66 7.64 -10.95
N ASN A 115 1.77 8.35 -11.16
CA ASN A 115 3.03 8.02 -10.50
C ASN A 115 3.02 8.50 -9.04
N GLY A 116 3.88 7.87 -8.24
CA GLY A 116 4.27 8.44 -6.95
C GLY A 116 5.08 9.72 -7.12
N ALA A 117 5.18 10.52 -6.04
CA ALA A 117 6.03 11.70 -6.02
C ALA A 117 7.53 11.33 -5.99
N HIS A 118 7.84 10.14 -5.48
CA HIS A 118 9.18 9.61 -5.27
C HIS A 118 9.32 8.19 -5.80
N GLY A 119 8.60 7.90 -6.89
CA GLY A 119 8.60 6.59 -7.50
C GLY A 119 7.86 6.56 -8.83
N THR A 120 8.06 5.45 -9.54
CA THR A 120 7.45 5.18 -10.83
C THR A 120 6.42 4.06 -10.71
N THR A 121 5.26 4.26 -11.31
CA THR A 121 4.22 3.23 -11.49
C THR A 121 4.14 2.84 -12.96
N GLU A 122 4.07 1.55 -13.23
CA GLU A 122 3.89 1.04 -14.58
C GLU A 122 2.82 -0.06 -14.58
N ASP A 123 1.74 0.14 -15.33
CA ASP A 123 0.78 -0.94 -15.60
C ASP A 123 1.43 -1.96 -16.53
N ARG A 124 1.51 -3.21 -16.04
CA ARG A 124 2.09 -4.35 -16.76
C ARG A 124 1.04 -5.17 -17.51
N GLY A 125 -0.17 -4.63 -17.66
CA GLY A 125 -1.32 -5.28 -18.27
C GLY A 125 -2.16 -6.05 -17.25
N ASN A 126 -3.43 -6.24 -17.58
CA ASN A 126 -4.47 -6.78 -16.68
C ASN A 126 -4.54 -6.02 -15.35
N SER A 127 -4.34 -4.70 -15.39
CA SER A 127 -4.41 -3.80 -14.23
C SER A 127 -3.45 -4.19 -13.08
N ARG A 128 -2.35 -4.86 -13.41
CA ARG A 128 -1.29 -5.21 -12.46
C ARG A 128 -0.20 -4.16 -12.54
N VAL A 129 -0.16 -3.29 -11.53
CA VAL A 129 0.76 -2.16 -11.46
C VAL A 129 2.04 -2.57 -10.75
N HIS A 130 3.19 -2.24 -11.35
CA HIS A 130 4.52 -2.35 -10.75
C HIS A 130 4.93 -0.97 -10.22
N TYR A 131 5.22 -0.87 -8.93
CA TYR A 131 5.77 0.34 -8.32
C TYR A 131 7.25 0.14 -7.98
N ARG A 132 8.08 1.13 -8.31
CA ARG A 132 9.49 1.21 -7.89
C ARG A 132 9.79 2.62 -7.38
N PRO A 133 10.26 2.80 -6.13
CA PRO A 133 10.69 4.09 -5.63
C PRO A 133 11.89 4.61 -6.44
N ASP A 134 12.14 5.91 -6.36
CA ASP A 134 13.38 6.50 -6.82
C ASP A 134 14.57 5.91 -6.04
N ALA A 135 15.74 5.87 -6.68
CA ALA A 135 16.93 5.30 -6.04
C ALA A 135 17.27 6.06 -4.75
N ASP A 136 17.65 5.32 -3.71
CA ASP A 136 18.01 5.85 -2.39
C ASP A 136 16.88 6.65 -1.70
N PHE A 137 15.62 6.53 -2.15
CA PHE A 137 14.49 7.17 -1.49
C PHE A 137 13.97 6.33 -0.32
N PHE A 138 13.83 6.97 0.85
CA PHE A 138 13.09 6.47 1.99
C PHE A 138 12.08 7.50 2.48
N GLY A 139 11.00 7.03 3.11
CA GLY A 139 9.88 7.85 3.55
C GLY A 139 8.56 7.44 2.91
N ASP A 140 7.55 8.30 3.07
CA ASP A 140 6.22 8.02 2.55
C ASP A 140 6.08 8.47 1.09
N ASP A 141 5.44 7.63 0.28
CA ASP A 141 4.98 7.96 -1.07
C ASP A 141 3.55 7.44 -1.26
N SER A 142 2.90 7.83 -2.35
CA SER A 142 1.58 7.31 -2.69
C SER A 142 1.29 7.49 -4.17
N PHE A 143 0.46 6.62 -4.73
CA PHE A 143 -0.14 6.84 -6.03
C PHE A 143 -1.64 6.61 -6.00
N THR A 144 -2.33 7.20 -6.97
CA THR A 144 -3.78 7.11 -7.13
C THR A 144 -4.14 6.44 -8.44
N PHE A 145 -5.34 5.86 -8.47
CA PHE A 145 -5.89 5.20 -9.65
C PHE A 145 -7.41 5.38 -9.67
N GLU A 146 -8.00 5.35 -10.86
CA GLU A 146 -9.44 5.52 -11.04
C GLU A 146 -10.02 4.37 -11.86
N TRP A 147 -11.19 3.90 -11.41
CA TRP A 147 -12.00 2.94 -12.14
C TRP A 147 -13.32 3.59 -12.54
N CYS A 148 -13.80 3.28 -13.73
CA CYS A 148 -15.10 3.72 -14.22
C CYS A 148 -15.94 2.54 -14.66
N ASP A 149 -17.26 2.66 -14.48
CA ASP A 149 -18.24 1.76 -15.06
C ASP A 149 -18.56 2.15 -16.52
N PRO A 150 -19.29 1.31 -17.28
CA PRO A 150 -19.72 1.61 -18.64
C PRO A 150 -20.71 2.79 -18.76
N SER A 151 -21.33 3.22 -17.67
CA SER A 151 -22.22 4.39 -17.62
C SER A 151 -21.45 5.71 -17.51
N GLY A 152 -20.17 5.64 -17.12
CA GLY A 152 -19.27 6.75 -16.92
C GLY A 152 -19.21 7.24 -15.47
N ALA A 153 -19.78 6.52 -14.50
CA ALA A 153 -19.53 6.80 -13.09
C ALA A 153 -18.16 6.25 -12.70
N CYS A 154 -17.40 7.03 -11.92
CA CYS A 154 -16.02 6.69 -11.59
C CYS A 154 -15.73 6.89 -10.10
N ALA A 155 -14.74 6.17 -9.60
CA ALA A 155 -14.22 6.31 -8.24
C ALA A 155 -12.69 6.15 -8.19
N VAL A 156 -12.08 6.85 -7.23
CA VAL A 156 -10.62 6.92 -7.07
C VAL A 156 -10.16 6.14 -5.83
N GLY A 157 -9.10 5.35 -6.00
CA GLY A 157 -8.36 4.69 -4.94
C GLY A 157 -6.99 5.33 -4.69
N THR A 158 -6.41 5.07 -3.53
CA THR A 158 -5.05 5.51 -3.16
C THR A 158 -4.27 4.33 -2.60
N ILE A 159 -3.06 4.12 -3.11
CA ILE A 159 -2.08 3.22 -2.51
C ILE A 159 -1.10 4.08 -1.71
N GLU A 160 -1.09 3.90 -0.39
CA GLU A 160 -0.12 4.52 0.51
C GLU A 160 1.09 3.60 0.65
N ILE A 161 2.29 4.17 0.59
CA ILE A 161 3.55 3.42 0.54
C ILE A 161 4.48 4.01 1.58
N THR A 162 5.04 3.17 2.45
CA THR A 162 6.17 3.53 3.30
C THR A 162 7.40 2.80 2.80
N VAL A 163 8.40 3.56 2.35
CA VAL A 163 9.70 3.05 1.92
C VAL A 163 10.66 3.10 3.12
N VAL A 164 11.07 1.93 3.60
CA VAL A 164 11.90 1.81 4.80
C VAL A 164 13.37 1.77 4.43
N LEU A 165 14.16 2.54 5.18
CA LEU A 165 15.62 2.58 5.06
C LEU A 165 16.23 1.17 5.27
N VAL A 166 17.16 0.79 4.41
CA VAL A 166 17.98 -0.42 4.49
C VAL A 166 19.45 -0.05 4.32
N ASN A 167 20.27 -0.42 5.31
CA ASN A 167 21.70 -0.13 5.24
C ASN A 167 22.39 -0.78 4.02
N ASP A 168 22.98 0.05 3.16
CA ASP A 168 23.83 -0.39 2.07
C ASP A 168 25.28 -0.69 2.47
N VAL A 169 25.87 -1.68 1.80
CA VAL A 169 27.32 -1.96 1.88
C VAL A 169 27.97 -1.50 0.59
N LEU A 170 28.68 -0.38 0.62
CA LEU A 170 29.46 0.08 -0.52
C LEU A 170 30.76 -0.76 -0.64
N LEU A 171 30.83 -1.62 -1.65
CA LEU A 171 32.06 -2.35 -1.98
C LEU A 171 32.83 -1.60 -3.07
N ALA A 172 33.79 -0.76 -2.69
CA ALA A 172 34.74 -0.20 -3.65
C ALA A 172 35.78 -1.27 -4.03
N ALA A 173 35.87 -1.60 -5.33
CA ALA A 173 36.95 -2.43 -5.84
C ALA A 173 38.28 -1.64 -5.80
N PRO A 174 39.41 -2.25 -5.41
CA PRO A 174 40.69 -1.57 -5.37
C PRO A 174 41.11 -1.09 -6.77
N ALA A 175 41.36 0.22 -6.91
CA ALA A 175 41.93 0.81 -8.12
C ALA A 175 43.45 0.64 -8.10
N GLY A 176 43.95 -0.45 -8.70
CA GLY A 176 45.37 -0.65 -9.01
C GLY A 176 46.11 -1.67 -8.13
N PRO A 177 47.33 -2.06 -8.54
CA PRO A 177 48.06 -3.19 -7.95
C PRO A 177 48.55 -2.98 -6.50
N ASP A 178 48.39 -1.76 -5.95
CA ASP A 178 48.82 -1.39 -4.60
C ASP A 178 47.68 -0.78 -3.74
N ALA A 179 46.41 -0.97 -4.12
CA ALA A 179 45.30 -0.31 -3.42
C ALA A 179 44.90 -1.00 -2.10
N GLU A 180 44.92 -0.24 -1.00
CA GLU A 180 44.29 -0.59 0.28
C GLU A 180 42.76 -0.69 0.10
N LEU A 181 42.13 -1.64 0.81
CA LEU A 181 40.69 -1.86 0.73
C LEU A 181 39.99 -0.74 1.52
N ALA A 182 39.48 0.26 0.80
CA ALA A 182 38.69 1.34 1.39
C ALA A 182 37.23 0.87 1.51
N ILE A 183 36.80 0.53 2.73
CA ILE A 183 35.38 0.31 3.04
C ILE A 183 34.79 1.68 3.34
N TRP A 184 33.90 2.14 2.46
CA TRP A 184 33.14 3.37 2.67
C TRP A 184 31.78 2.98 3.23
N PHE A 185 31.40 3.61 4.34
CA PHE A 185 30.00 3.62 4.76
C PHE A 185 29.34 4.76 4.01
N ALA A 186 28.32 4.46 3.20
CA ALA A 186 27.52 5.49 2.56
C ALA A 186 26.85 6.37 3.64
N PRO A 187 26.63 7.67 3.36
CA PRO A 187 26.12 8.65 4.33
C PRO A 187 24.72 8.34 4.87
N ASP A 188 24.05 7.28 4.41
CA ASP A 188 22.72 6.89 4.86
C ASP A 188 22.69 6.01 6.12
N THR A 189 23.77 6.01 6.92
CA THR A 189 23.90 5.11 8.07
C THR A 189 24.14 5.86 9.37
N THR A 190 23.23 5.67 10.34
CA THR A 190 23.50 5.96 11.76
C THR A 190 24.17 4.78 12.48
N ALA A 191 24.51 3.71 11.75
CA ALA A 191 25.10 2.49 12.29
C ALA A 191 26.49 2.21 11.69
N VAL A 192 27.46 2.01 12.58
CA VAL A 192 28.83 1.58 12.26
C VAL A 192 28.83 0.08 12.01
N ALA A 193 29.16 -0.39 10.79
CA ALA A 193 29.43 -1.82 10.63
C ALA A 193 30.83 -2.15 11.18
N THR A 194 30.96 -3.30 11.84
CA THR A 194 32.26 -3.88 12.19
C THR A 194 32.69 -4.87 11.10
N PRO A 195 33.56 -4.49 10.15
CA PRO A 195 34.02 -5.43 9.14
C PRO A 195 34.90 -6.52 9.77
N THR A 196 34.65 -7.79 9.41
CA THR A 196 35.57 -8.90 9.66
C THR A 196 36.63 -8.89 8.55
N LEU A 197 37.86 -8.46 8.86
CA LEU A 197 38.95 -8.42 7.90
C LEU A 197 39.58 -9.81 7.70
N VAL A 198 39.85 -10.17 6.45
CA VAL A 198 40.70 -11.32 6.11
C VAL A 198 42.17 -10.90 6.33
N ALA A 199 43.00 -11.83 6.82
CA ALA A 199 44.40 -11.57 7.12
C ALA A 199 45.15 -10.93 5.93
N GLY A 200 45.85 -9.82 6.18
CA GLY A 200 46.63 -9.09 5.18
C GLY A 200 45.98 -7.83 4.61
N VAL A 201 44.74 -7.50 5.00
CA VAL A 201 44.05 -6.28 4.56
C VAL A 201 44.28 -5.14 5.56
N VAL A 202 44.88 -4.04 5.10
CA VAL A 202 44.90 -2.75 5.81
C VAL A 202 43.64 -1.99 5.44
N ALA A 203 42.77 -1.73 6.41
CA ALA A 203 41.59 -0.88 6.23
C ALA A 203 41.89 0.51 6.83
N ARG A 204 41.75 1.54 6.01
CA ARG A 204 41.75 2.94 6.46
C ARG A 204 40.33 3.49 6.34
N VAL A 205 39.79 3.99 7.45
CA VAL A 205 38.53 4.75 7.42
C VAL A 205 38.87 6.15 6.93
N LEU A 206 38.43 6.48 5.72
CA LEU A 206 38.59 7.81 5.13
C LEU A 206 37.23 8.51 5.19
N ASP A 207 37.23 9.63 5.90
CA ASP A 207 36.13 10.58 6.11
C ASP A 207 35.16 10.30 7.27
N SER A 208 34.93 11.37 8.04
CA SER A 208 34.14 11.43 9.28
C SER A 208 33.14 12.58 9.27
N ALA A 209 33.00 13.30 8.15
CA ALA A 209 32.24 14.55 8.10
C ALA A 209 30.71 14.39 8.24
N ALA A 210 30.18 13.16 8.23
CA ALA A 210 28.74 12.91 8.28
C ALA A 210 28.26 11.91 9.36
N ILE A 211 29.14 11.45 10.26
CA ILE A 211 28.71 10.51 11.32
C ILE A 211 28.19 11.30 12.53
N PRO A 212 26.91 11.19 12.93
CA PRO A 212 26.41 11.87 14.13
C PRO A 212 27.17 11.38 15.37
N ALA A 213 27.49 12.30 16.29
CA ALA A 213 28.42 12.09 17.41
C ALA A 213 28.11 10.87 18.31
N ALA A 214 26.87 10.36 18.30
CA ALA A 214 26.47 9.17 19.04
C ALA A 214 27.08 7.85 18.49
N ALA A 215 27.32 7.76 17.18
CA ALA A 215 27.93 6.57 16.54
C ALA A 215 29.45 6.50 16.77
N LEU A 216 30.09 7.62 17.09
CA LEU A 216 31.53 7.68 17.41
C LEU A 216 31.88 7.03 18.77
N ALA A 217 30.92 6.92 19.68
CA ALA A 217 31.16 6.41 21.04
C ALA A 217 31.21 4.87 21.13
N VAL A 218 30.55 4.15 20.22
CA VAL A 218 30.51 2.67 20.23
C VAL A 218 31.85 2.08 19.74
N ALA A 219 32.54 2.78 18.84
CA ALA A 219 33.85 2.37 18.32
C ALA A 219 34.99 2.46 19.36
N MET A 220 34.80 3.18 20.47
CA MET A 220 35.85 3.42 21.49
C MET A 220 35.65 2.64 22.79
N ALA A 221 34.52 1.96 22.97
CA ALA A 221 34.15 1.34 24.26
C ALA A 221 34.11 -0.21 24.25
N GLY A 222 34.10 -0.85 23.08
CA GLY A 222 34.23 -2.29 22.95
C GLY A 222 35.62 -2.64 22.44
N SER A 223 36.47 -3.21 23.29
CA SER A 223 37.77 -3.77 22.91
C SER A 223 37.62 -4.62 21.65
N LEU A 224 38.16 -4.14 20.52
CA LEU A 224 38.45 -4.96 19.36
C LEU A 224 39.56 -5.93 19.77
N MET A 225 39.17 -7.05 20.38
CA MET A 225 40.07 -8.15 20.69
C MET A 225 40.47 -8.79 19.36
N LEU A 226 41.54 -8.26 18.78
CA LEU A 226 42.32 -8.93 17.74
C LEU A 226 42.76 -10.27 18.33
N GLY A 227 42.21 -11.36 17.80
CA GLY A 227 42.65 -12.71 18.13
C GLY A 227 44.16 -12.80 17.91
N VAL A 228 44.88 -13.05 19.00
CA VAL A 228 46.31 -13.30 19.01
C VAL A 228 46.58 -14.61 18.27
N ASP A 229 46.89 -14.49 16.99
CA ASP A 229 47.93 -15.32 16.38
C ASP A 229 49.11 -14.40 16.00
N SER A 230 50.30 -14.91 16.25
CA SER A 230 51.42 -14.16 16.83
C SER A 230 52.28 -13.36 15.85
N SER A 231 51.68 -12.64 14.89
CA SER A 231 52.49 -11.92 13.87
C SER A 231 51.94 -10.62 13.28
N VAL A 232 50.86 -10.02 13.79
CA VAL A 232 50.30 -8.80 13.17
C VAL A 232 50.08 -7.67 14.18
N VAL A 233 50.89 -6.61 14.07
CA VAL A 233 50.71 -5.32 14.77
C VAL A 233 50.12 -4.33 13.77
N GLY A 234 48.81 -4.05 13.86
CA GLY A 234 48.17 -2.97 13.11
C GLY A 234 48.13 -1.69 13.96
N VAL A 235 48.71 -0.59 13.47
CA VAL A 235 48.69 0.73 14.12
C VAL A 235 47.47 1.52 13.62
N ILE A 236 46.65 2.03 14.54
CA ILE A 236 45.60 3.02 14.23
C ILE A 236 46.23 4.41 14.33
N GLU A 237 46.55 5.05 13.21
CA GLU A 237 47.00 6.45 13.22
C GLU A 237 45.87 7.42 12.90
N ARG A 238 45.71 8.41 13.78
CA ARG A 238 44.75 9.51 13.64
C ARG A 238 45.37 10.61 12.77
N VAL A 239 45.01 10.67 11.48
CA VAL A 239 45.47 11.75 10.60
C VAL A 239 44.51 12.94 10.71
N THR A 240 44.82 13.89 11.59
CA THR A 240 44.19 15.22 11.57
C THR A 240 44.84 16.04 10.46
N GLY A 241 44.08 16.36 9.41
CA GLY A 241 44.55 16.97 8.18
C GLY A 241 45.37 18.25 8.37
N ARG A 242 46.60 18.25 7.84
CA ARG A 242 47.30 19.48 7.43
C ARG A 242 48.20 19.15 6.25
N GLN A 243 47.84 19.63 5.05
CA GLN A 243 48.73 19.53 3.89
C GLN A 243 49.99 20.37 4.13
N VAL A 244 51.17 19.79 3.91
CA VAL A 244 52.45 20.51 3.86
C VAL A 244 52.94 20.49 2.41
N PRO A 245 53.31 21.65 1.81
CA PRO A 245 53.73 21.68 0.41
C PRO A 245 55.15 21.13 0.22
N LEU A 246 55.38 20.47 -0.92
CA LEU A 246 56.64 19.86 -1.31
C LEU A 246 57.74 20.93 -1.55
N GLY A 247 58.74 20.97 -0.67
CA GLY A 247 59.96 21.77 -0.86
C GLY A 247 60.98 21.05 -1.75
N ARG A 248 61.44 21.73 -2.82
CA ARG A 248 62.48 21.24 -3.73
C ARG A 248 63.85 21.10 -3.02
N SER A 249 64.53 19.99 -3.31
CA SER A 249 65.91 19.67 -2.88
C SER A 249 66.95 20.64 -3.47
N ALA A 250 67.92 21.09 -2.65
CA ALA A 250 69.15 21.76 -3.08
C ALA A 250 70.37 20.86 -2.80
N PRO A 251 71.42 20.85 -3.65
CA PRO A 251 72.49 19.87 -3.59
C PRO A 251 73.57 20.21 -2.54
N GLY A 252 74.04 19.19 -1.83
CA GLY A 252 75.03 19.29 -0.77
C GLY A 252 76.44 19.65 -1.27
N ARG A 253 77.09 20.59 -0.55
CA ARG A 253 78.55 20.82 -0.60
C ARG A 253 79.22 19.98 0.49
N HIS A 254 80.08 19.04 0.11
CA HIS A 254 81.12 18.54 1.01
C HIS A 254 82.31 19.51 0.98
N ARG A 255 82.82 19.88 2.16
CA ARG A 255 83.99 20.72 2.37
C ARG A 255 85.12 19.88 2.96
N ALA A 256 86.33 20.20 2.44
CA ALA A 256 87.68 19.93 2.94
C ALA A 256 88.13 18.46 3.00
#